data_AF-A0A832C8H9-F1
#
_entry.id   AF-A0A832C8H9-F1
#
_cell.length_a   1.000
_cell.length_b   1.000
_cell.length_c   1.000
_cell.angle_alpha   90.00
_cell.angle_beta   90.00
_cell.angle_gamma   90.00
#
_symmetry.space_group_name_H-M   'P 1'
#
loop_
_entity.id
_entity.type
_entity.pdbx_description
1 polymer ?
#
loop_
_entity_poly.entity_id
_entity_poly.type
_entity_poly.pdbx_seq_one_letter_code
_entity_poly.pdbx_strand_id
1 'polypeptide(L)' 'METEAIKNNDYSAKDITVLSDLEAVRKRPGMYIGSVGVRGLHHLLWEVVDNSVDEVLAGFCDTIKVTIHADGSAS' A
#
# COMPACT_ATOMS: atom_id res chain seq x y z
N MET A 1 38.51 -23.12 28.27
CA MET A 1 37.34 -22.26 28.02
C MET A 1 37.67 -21.47 26.78
N GLU A 2 37.13 -21.89 25.63
CA GLU A 2 37.22 -21.10 24.41
C GLU A 2 36.25 -19.93 24.55
N THR A 3 36.77 -18.71 24.54
CA THR A 3 35.96 -17.49 24.50
C THR A 3 35.41 -17.36 23.08
N GLU A 4 34.11 -17.63 22.90
CA GLU A 4 33.42 -17.28 21.66
C GLU A 4 33.54 -15.76 21.43
N ALA A 5 34.16 -15.39 20.32
CA ALA A 5 34.30 -13.99 19.92
C ALA A 5 32.91 -13.39 19.65
N ILE A 6 32.59 -12.31 20.36
CA ILE A 6 31.40 -11.50 20.09
C ILE A 6 31.54 -10.96 18.66
N LYS A 7 30.71 -11.45 17.73
CA LYS A 7 30.60 -10.87 16.39
C LYS A 7 30.06 -9.45 16.55
N ASN A 8 30.94 -8.46 16.41
CA ASN A 8 30.52 -7.07 16.24
C ASN A 8 29.70 -6.99 14.95
N ASN A 9 28.39 -6.82 15.11
CA ASN A 9 27.49 -6.58 13.99
C ASN A 9 27.68 -5.11 13.59
N ASP A 10 28.61 -4.86 12.65
CA ASP A 10 28.95 -3.53 12.15
C ASP A 10 27.76 -2.95 11.37
N TYR A 11 26.81 -2.38 12.10
CA TYR A 11 25.74 -1.56 11.54
C TYR A 11 26.29 -0.18 11.20
N SER A 12 26.15 0.21 9.95
CA SER A 12 26.71 1.44 9.39
C SER A 12 25.76 2.08 8.38
N ALA A 13 26.12 3.25 7.85
CA ALA A 13 25.26 3.98 6.92
C ALA A 13 24.87 3.17 5.66
N LYS A 14 25.70 2.21 5.23
CA LYS A 14 25.43 1.34 4.09
C LYS A 14 24.24 0.39 4.31
N ASP A 15 23.87 0.15 5.57
CA ASP A 15 22.79 -0.74 5.97
C ASP A 15 21.43 -0.01 5.98
N ILE A 16 21.44 1.31 5.81
CA ILE A 16 20.23 2.13 5.62
C ILE A 16 19.86 2.12 4.14
N THR A 17 18.68 1.61 3.82
CA THR A 17 18.12 1.68 2.47
C THR A 17 16.98 2.69 2.43
N VAL A 18 17.08 3.67 1.54
CA VAL A 18 15.96 4.55 1.20
C VAL A 18 15.19 3.90 0.07
N LEU A 19 13.90 3.67 0.29
CA LEU A 19 12.98 3.18 -0.74
C LEU A 19 12.31 4.39 -1.39
N SER A 20 12.13 4.35 -2.71
CA SER A 20 11.28 5.33 -3.38
C SER A 20 9.82 5.17 -2.94
N ASP A 21 8.99 6.20 -3.17
CA ASP A 21 7.62 6.26 -2.64
C ASP A 21 6.80 5.00 -2.98
N LEU A 22 6.74 4.61 -4.25
CA LEU A 22 6.03 3.41 -4.71
C LEU A 22 6.68 2.11 -4.22
N GLU A 23 7.99 2.07 -4.08
CA GLU A 23 8.68 0.89 -3.54
C GLU A 23 8.35 0.69 -2.07
N ALA A 24 8.28 1.75 -1.27
CA ALA A 24 7.87 1.69 0.13
C ALA A 24 6.44 1.14 0.27
N VAL A 25 5.51 1.64 -0.54
CA VAL A 25 4.12 1.17 -0.61
C VAL A 25 4.06 -0.32 -0.95
N ARG A 26 4.78 -0.75 -2.00
CA ARG A 26 4.81 -2.15 -2.43
C ARG A 26 5.48 -3.07 -1.41
N LYS A 27 6.52 -2.59 -0.72
CA LYS A 27 7.26 -3.38 0.28
C LYS A 27 6.45 -3.55 1.56
N ARG A 28 5.62 -2.56 1.93
CA ARG A 28 4.84 -2.55 3.17
C ARG A 28 3.38 -2.12 2.92
N PRO A 29 2.61 -2.85 2.09
CA PRO A 29 1.28 -2.43 1.66
C PRO A 29 0.29 -2.31 2.83
N GLY A 30 0.41 -3.15 3.85
CA GLY A 30 -0.45 -3.07 5.03
C GLY A 30 -0.38 -1.74 5.80
N MET A 31 0.70 -0.97 5.64
CA MET A 31 0.80 0.38 6.21
C MET A 31 -0.13 1.38 5.51
N TYR A 32 -0.46 1.14 4.23
CA TYR A 32 -1.22 2.05 3.39
C TYR A 32 -2.68 1.59 3.22
N ILE A 33 -2.90 0.28 3.05
CA ILE A 33 -4.24 -0.30 2.84
C ILE A 33 -4.74 -1.13 4.04
N GLY A 34 -4.06 -1.02 5.19
CA GLY A 34 -4.40 -1.69 6.45
C GLY A 34 -4.18 -3.21 6.50
N SER A 35 -4.31 -3.92 5.38
CA SER A 35 -4.15 -5.38 5.29
C SER A 35 -3.84 -5.80 3.85
N VAL A 36 -3.30 -7.01 3.66
CA VAL A 36 -3.15 -7.65 2.34
C VAL A 36 -4.21 -8.73 2.07
N GLY A 37 -5.18 -8.88 2.97
CA GLY A 37 -6.32 -9.78 2.79
C GLY A 37 -7.50 -9.09 2.11
N VAL A 38 -8.67 -9.74 2.16
CA VAL A 38 -9.92 -9.27 1.53
C VAL A 38 -10.26 -7.82 1.87
N ARG A 39 -10.03 -7.39 3.12
CA ARG A 39 -10.27 -6.01 3.54
C ARG A 39 -9.39 -5.01 2.80
N GLY A 40 -8.11 -5.31 2.60
CA GLY A 40 -7.20 -4.44 1.87
C GLY A 40 -7.51 -4.40 0.38
N LEU A 41 -7.94 -5.52 -0.20
CA LEU A 41 -8.42 -5.56 -1.59
C LEU A 41 -9.61 -4.61 -1.80
N HIS A 42 -10.61 -4.64 -0.91
CA HIS A 42 -11.74 -3.72 -1.00
C HIS A 42 -11.32 -2.27 -0.73
N HIS A 43 -10.33 -2.04 0.15
CA HIS A 43 -9.79 -0.71 0.42
C HIS A 43 -9.26 -0.04 -0.86
N LEU A 44 -8.56 -0.79 -1.72
CA LEU A 44 -8.11 -0.26 -3.01
C LEU A 44 -9.25 0.23 -3.89
N LEU A 45 -10.40 -0.46 -3.86
CA LEU A 45 -11.60 -0.01 -4.58
C LEU A 45 -12.21 1.23 -3.92
N TRP A 46 -12.28 1.25 -2.59
CA TRP A 46 -12.81 2.40 -1.85
C TRP A 46 -12.04 3.68 -2.12
N GLU A 47 -10.71 3.64 -2.18
CA GLU A 47 -9.90 4.82 -2.50
C GLU A 47 -10.28 5.43 -3.87
N VAL A 48 -10.58 4.60 -4.87
CA VAL A 48 -11.00 5.10 -6.20
C VAL A 48 -12.43 5.66 -6.16
N VAL A 49 -13.32 4.98 -5.44
CA VAL A 49 -14.71 5.43 -5.27
C VAL A 49 -14.78 6.72 -4.46
N ASP A 50 -14.01 6.85 -3.38
CA ASP A 50 -13.99 8.02 -2.50
C ASP A 50 -13.44 9.24 -3.24
N ASN A 51 -12.37 9.09 -4.02
CA ASN A 51 -11.91 10.16 -4.92
C ASN A 51 -13.00 10.55 -5.95
N SER A 52 -13.83 9.61 -6.39
CA SER A 52 -14.96 9.92 -7.29
C SER A 52 -16.08 10.65 -6.55
N VAL A 53 -16.32 10.32 -5.27
CA VAL A 53 -17.29 11.01 -4.41
C VAL A 53 -16.84 12.43 -4.12
N ASP A 54 -15.53 12.69 -3.96
CA ASP A 54 -15.00 14.05 -3.80
C ASP A 54 -15.38 14.96 -4.98
N GLU A 55 -15.37 14.43 -6.22
CA GLU A 55 -15.83 15.17 -7.40
C GLU A 55 -17.35 15.42 -7.39
N VAL A 56 -18.13 14.50 -6.83
CA VAL A 56 -19.58 14.72 -6.60
C VAL A 56 -19.79 15.84 -5.60
N LEU A 57 -19.04 15.84 -4.49
CA LEU A 57 -19.11 16.88 -3.46
C LEU A 57 -18.65 18.25 -4.00
N ALA A 58 -17.72 18.27 -4.94
CA ALA A 58 -17.29 19.47 -5.64
C ALA A 58 -18.26 19.93 -6.74
N GLY A 59 -19.28 19.12 -7.07
CA GLY A 59 -20.32 19.43 -8.07
C GLY A 59 -19.92 19.15 -9.51
N PHE A 60 -18.84 18.40 -9.75
CA PHE A 60 -18.32 18.06 -11.08
C PHE A 60 -18.70 16.65 -11.55
N CYS A 61 -19.21 15.80 -10.66
CA CYS A 61 -19.71 14.46 -10.98
C CYS A 61 -21.17 14.30 -10.53
N ASP A 62 -22.00 13.68 -11.37
CA ASP A 62 -23.40 13.36 -11.04
C ASP A 62 -23.67 11.86 -10.88
N THR A 63 -22.83 11.02 -11.48
CA THR A 63 -23.03 9.57 -11.59
C THR A 63 -21.71 8.85 -11.46
N ILE A 64 -21.61 7.96 -10.47
CA ILE A 64 -20.48 7.04 -10.30
C ILE A 64 -20.95 5.64 -10.72
N LYS A 65 -20.22 5.00 -11.64
CA LYS A 65 -20.50 3.64 -12.09
C LYS A 65 -19.32 2.73 -11.75
N VAL A 66 -19.59 1.67 -10.99
CA VAL A 66 -18.62 0.64 -10.65
C VAL A 66 -19.03 -0.67 -11.33
N THR A 67 -18.08 -1.32 -12.00
CA THR A 67 -18.27 -2.61 -12.66
C THR A 67 -17.24 -3.61 -12.14
N ILE A 68 -17.72 -4.78 -11.70
CA ILE A 68 -16.85 -5.92 -11.37
C ILE A 68 -16.83 -6.87 -12.57
N HIS A 69 -15.63 -7.15 -13.08
CA HIS A 69 -15.44 -7.96 -14.27
C HIS A 69 -15.23 -9.43 -13.91
N ALA A 70 -15.51 -10.32 -14.87
CA ALA A 70 -15.39 -11.77 -14.67
C ALA A 70 -13.93 -12.23 -14.47
N ASP A 71 -12.94 -11.42 -14.85
CA ASP A 71 -11.51 -11.69 -14.65
C ASP A 71 -10.99 -11.25 -13.26
N GLY A 72 -11.88 -10.69 -12.43
CA GLY A 72 -11.56 -10.20 -11.09
C GLY A 72 -11.06 -8.76 -11.05
N SER A 73 -11.02 -8.04 -12.18
CA SER A 73 -10.75 -6.60 -12.20
C SER A 73 -12.01 -5.77 -11.89
N ALA A 74 -11.82 -4.47 -11.62
CA ALA A 74 -12.90 -3.51 -11.41
C ALA A 74 -12.61 -2.20 -12.17
N SER A 75 -13.67 -1.52 -12.63
CA SER A 75 -13.62 -0.22 -13.31
C SER A 75 -14.75 0.69 -12.88
#